data_AF-A0A1B7WKA6-F1
#
_entry.id   AF-A0A1B7WKA6-F1
#
_cell.length_a   1.000
_cell.length_b   1.000
_cell.length_c   1.000
_cell.angle_alpha   90.00
_cell.angle_beta   90.00
_cell.angle_gamma   90.00
#
_symmetry.space_group_name_H-M   'P 1'
#
loop_
_entity.id
_entity.type
_entity.pdbx_description
1 polymer ?
#
loop_
_entity_poly.entity_id
_entity_poly.type
_entity_poly.pdbx_seq_one_letter_code
_entity_poly.pdbx_strand_id
1 'polypeptide(L)'
;MIGGTPGFIPRQQVLKFKESQPDVDVWASPACLYNMLTGYFPLTKDPFIDVLENDPVPILQRNSNIPKKLAQVIDLALIEKPQIYFDKADSEAWR
;
A
#
# COMPACT_ATOMS: atom_id res chain seq x y z
N MET A 1 -0.64 -20.97 -3.83
CA MET A 1 -1.86 -20.15 -3.67
C MET A 1 -1.39 -18.83 -3.09
N ILE A 2 -1.66 -17.70 -3.74
CA ILE A 2 -1.41 -16.39 -3.12
C ILE A 2 -2.40 -16.28 -1.96
N GLY A 3 -1.89 -16.27 -0.72
CA GLY A 3 -2.69 -16.10 0.48
C GLY A 3 -2.74 -14.62 0.87
N GLY A 4 -3.93 -14.10 1.15
CA GLY A 4 -4.15 -12.71 1.55
C GLY A 4 -5.48 -12.17 1.03
N THR A 5 -5.96 -11.07 1.63
CA THR A 5 -7.11 -10.33 1.10
C THR A 5 -6.63 -9.47 -0.06
N PRO A 6 -7.14 -9.67 -1.30
CA PRO A 6 -6.57 -9.08 -2.52
C PRO A 6 -6.29 -7.56 -2.46
N GLY A 7 -7.10 -6.77 -1.75
CA GLY A 7 -6.89 -5.32 -1.60
C GLY A 7 -5.74 -4.88 -0.66
N PHE A 8 -5.06 -5.82 0.00
CA PHE A 8 -3.92 -5.57 0.89
C PHE A 8 -2.64 -6.28 0.42
N ILE A 9 -2.62 -6.79 -0.81
CA ILE A 9 -1.47 -7.50 -1.37
C ILE A 9 -0.69 -6.55 -2.28
N PRO A 10 0.59 -6.25 -1.99
CA PRO A 10 1.42 -5.45 -2.88
C PRO A 10 1.79 -6.21 -4.15
N ARG A 11 2.09 -5.46 -5.21
CA ARG A 11 2.51 -6.00 -6.52
C ARG A 11 3.66 -6.98 -6.39
N GLN A 12 4.62 -6.64 -5.52
CA GLN A 12 5.82 -7.44 -5.33
C GLN A 12 5.51 -8.84 -4.82
N GLN A 13 4.50 -8.99 -3.95
CA GLN A 13 4.05 -10.31 -3.48
C GLN A 13 3.38 -11.11 -4.60
N VAL A 14 2.67 -10.44 -5.52
CA VAL A 14 2.08 -11.10 -6.71
C VAL A 14 3.17 -11.57 -7.68
N LEU A 15 4.18 -10.74 -7.93
CA LEU A 15 5.27 -11.03 -8.88
C LEU A 15 6.33 -12.00 -8.32
N LYS A 16 6.64 -11.90 -7.02
CA LYS A 16 7.71 -12.62 -6.35
C LYS A 16 7.19 -13.49 -5.20
N PHE A 17 6.12 -14.25 -5.47
CA PHE A 17 5.40 -15.05 -4.46
C PHE A 17 6.29 -15.96 -3.58
N LYS A 18 7.46 -16.42 -4.04
CA LYS A 18 8.40 -17.24 -3.25
C LYS A 18 9.39 -16.44 -2.39
N GLU A 19 9.50 -15.14 -2.62
CA GLU A 19 10.46 -14.23 -1.99
C GLU A 19 9.74 -13.13 -1.20
N SER A 20 8.59 -13.43 -0.59
CA SER A 20 7.91 -12.47 0.29
C SER A 20 8.85 -12.04 1.41
N GLN A 21 9.33 -10.80 1.32
CA GLN A 21 10.21 -10.17 2.29
C GLN A 21 9.37 -9.41 3.33
N PRO A 22 9.96 -9.03 4.48
CA PRO A 22 9.26 -8.27 5.53
C PRO A 22 8.65 -6.94 5.06
N ASP A 23 9.16 -6.38 3.96
CA ASP A 23 8.68 -5.15 3.31
C ASP A 23 7.21 -5.25 2.85
N VAL A 24 6.73 -6.45 2.52
CA VAL A 24 5.34 -6.72 2.17
C VAL A 24 4.38 -6.34 3.32
N ASP A 25 4.75 -6.68 4.56
CA ASP A 25 3.95 -6.33 5.75
C ASP A 25 4.04 -4.83 6.06
N VAL A 26 5.16 -4.20 5.72
CA VAL A 26 5.37 -2.75 5.83
C VAL A 26 4.47 -1.99 4.85
N TRP A 27 4.20 -2.53 3.66
CA TRP A 27 3.23 -1.97 2.71
C TRP A 27 1.77 -2.31 3.07
N ALA A 28 1.50 -3.51 3.58
CA ALA A 28 0.14 -3.90 3.97
C ALA A 28 -0.39 -3.05 5.15
N SER A 29 0.49 -2.62 6.06
CA SER A 29 0.16 -1.77 7.21
C SER A 29 -0.51 -0.43 6.85
N PRO A 30 0.08 0.44 6.00
CA PRO A 30 -0.56 1.67 5.54
C PRO A 30 -1.79 1.40 4.65
N ALA A 31 -1.84 0.28 3.91
CA ALA A 31 -3.03 -0.11 3.14
C ALA A 31 -4.22 -0.41 4.06
N CYS A 32 -3.99 -1.11 5.18
CA CYS A 32 -4.98 -1.32 6.23
C CYS A 32 -5.44 0.02 6.85
N LEU A 33 -4.50 0.91 7.18
CA LEU A 33 -4.83 2.23 7.73
C LEU A 33 -5.64 3.08 6.75
N TYR A 34 -5.27 3.08 5.47
CA TYR A 34 -6.01 3.73 4.39
C TYR A 34 -7.46 3.24 4.37
N ASN A 35 -7.65 1.92 4.45
CA ASN A 35 -8.99 1.32 4.46
C ASN A 35 -9.79 1.73 5.71
N MET A 36 -9.18 1.74 6.88
CA MET A 36 -9.85 2.19 8.11
C MET A 36 -10.28 3.67 8.06
N LEU A 37 -9.48 4.53 7.41
CA LEU A 37 -9.74 5.97 7.34
C LEU A 37 -10.71 6.39 6.22
N THR A 38 -10.85 5.56 5.19
CA THR A 38 -11.61 5.93 3.98
C THR A 38 -12.75 4.96 3.64
N GLY A 39 -12.71 3.73 4.14
CA GLY A 39 -13.58 2.62 3.72
C GLY A 39 -13.25 2.04 2.35
N TYR A 40 -12.24 2.56 1.65
CA TYR A 40 -11.83 2.09 0.32
C TYR A 40 -10.51 1.33 0.39
N PHE A 41 -10.26 0.44 -0.55
CA PHE A 41 -8.92 -0.08 -0.77
C PHE A 41 -8.08 0.96 -1.53
N PRO A 42 -6.74 0.97 -1.34
CA PRO A 42 -5.85 1.87 -2.10
C PRO A 42 -5.92 1.63 -3.61
N LEU A 43 -6.11 0.37 -4.00
CA LEU A 43 -6.34 -0.09 -5.37
C LEU A 43 -7.85 -0.35 -5.58
N THR A 44 -8.35 -0.07 -6.77
CA THR A 44 -9.78 0.14 -7.01
C THR A 44 -10.46 -0.94 -7.84
N LYS A 45 -9.71 -1.63 -8.70
CA LYS A 45 -10.22 -2.69 -9.59
C LYS A 45 -9.82 -4.07 -9.10
N ASP A 46 -9.99 -5.08 -9.96
CA ASP A 46 -9.50 -6.45 -9.75
C ASP A 46 -8.08 -6.38 -9.17
N PRO A 47 -7.87 -6.76 -7.90
CA PRO A 47 -6.61 -6.44 -7.24
C PRO A 47 -5.43 -7.16 -7.85
N PHE A 48 -5.63 -8.23 -8.62
CA PHE A 48 -4.54 -8.90 -9.33
C PHE A 48 -4.12 -8.17 -10.61
N ILE A 49 -5.05 -7.48 -11.28
CA ILE A 49 -4.75 -6.70 -12.50
C ILE A 49 -4.37 -5.27 -12.11
N ASP A 50 -5.11 -4.67 -11.18
CA ASP A 50 -4.94 -3.28 -10.77
C ASP A 50 -3.58 -3.04 -10.12
N VAL A 51 -3.10 -3.98 -9.30
CA VAL A 51 -1.76 -3.93 -8.70
C VAL A 51 -0.65 -4.04 -9.77
N LEU A 52 -0.96 -4.67 -10.91
CA LEU A 52 -0.03 -4.82 -12.03
C LEU A 52 -0.03 -3.65 -13.01
N GLU A 53 -1.03 -2.76 -12.96
CA GLU A 53 -1.18 -1.71 -13.97
C GLU A 53 -1.21 -0.30 -13.36
N ASN A 54 -1.84 -0.14 -12.20
CA ASN A 54 -2.16 1.17 -11.63
C ASN A 54 -1.33 1.46 -10.37
N ASP A 55 -1.37 2.71 -9.95
CA ASP A 55 -0.81 3.18 -8.69
C ASP A 55 -1.95 3.39 -7.67
N PRO A 56 -1.67 3.30 -6.37
CA PRO A 56 -2.66 3.59 -5.33
C PRO A 56 -3.29 4.97 -5.49
N VAL A 57 -4.61 5.06 -5.26
CA VAL A 57 -5.32 6.34 -5.30
C VAL A 57 -4.90 7.20 -4.10
N PRO A 58 -4.39 8.43 -4.28
CA PRO A 58 -3.99 9.29 -3.17
C PRO A 58 -5.11 9.50 -2.15
N ILE A 59 -4.80 9.40 -0.86
CA ILE A 59 -5.81 9.32 0.20
C ILE A 59 -6.66 10.60 0.31
N LEU A 60 -6.11 11.77 -0.02
CA LEU A 60 -6.86 13.03 -0.04
C LEU A 60 -7.90 13.10 -1.16
N GLN A 61 -7.79 12.27 -2.20
CA GLN A 61 -8.85 12.14 -3.21
C GLN A 61 -10.04 11.35 -2.67
N ARG A 62 -9.84 10.49 -1.65
CA ARG A 62 -10.92 9.77 -0.96
C ARG A 62 -11.53 10.57 0.17
N ASN A 63 -10.69 11.22 0.95
CA ASN A 63 -11.12 11.99 2.11
C ASN A 63 -10.21 13.21 2.31
N SER A 64 -10.69 14.37 1.86
CA SER A 64 -9.96 15.64 1.95
C SER A 64 -9.83 16.20 3.38
N ASN A 65 -10.54 15.62 4.36
CA ASN A 65 -10.47 16.03 5.75
C ASN A 65 -9.27 15.43 6.50
N ILE A 66 -8.54 14.49 5.90
CA ILE A 66 -7.38 13.86 6.52
C ILE A 66 -6.24 14.88 6.63
N PRO A 67 -5.55 15.00 7.78
CA PRO A 67 -4.42 15.91 7.93
C PRO A 67 -3.34 15.66 6.88
N LYS A 68 -2.87 16.74 6.22
CA LYS A 68 -1.93 16.66 5.10
C LYS A 68 -0.67 15.85 5.41
N LYS A 69 -0.11 15.99 6.61
CA LYS A 69 1.09 15.23 7.03
C LYS A 69 0.82 13.73 7.07
N LEU A 70 -0.33 13.32 7.63
CA LEU A 70 -0.72 11.91 7.67
C LEU A 70 -0.97 11.38 6.26
N ALA A 71 -1.63 12.16 5.42
CA ALA A 71 -1.87 11.78 4.03
C ALA A 71 -0.56 11.55 3.26
N GLN A 72 0.42 12.45 3.42
CA GLN A 72 1.74 12.33 2.79
C GLN A 72 2.44 11.03 3.19
N VAL A 73 2.44 10.68 4.49
CA VAL A 73 3.09 9.45 4.97
C VAL A 73 2.38 8.21 4.41
N ILE A 74 1.05 8.18 4.41
CA ILE A 74 0.29 7.04 3.86
C ILE A 74 0.53 6.90 2.35
N ASP A 75 0.44 7.99 1.59
CA ASP A 75 0.62 7.95 0.13
C ASP A 75 2.07 7.54 -0.23
N LEU A 76 3.08 8.02 0.51
CA LEU A 76 4.47 7.58 0.34
C LEU A 76 4.64 6.10 0.66
N ALA A 77 4.03 5.62 1.74
CA ALA A 77 4.16 4.23 2.18
C ALA A 77 3.53 3.23 1.22
N LEU A 78 2.58 3.68 0.41
CA LEU A 78 1.91 2.88 -0.61
C LEU A 78 2.67 2.85 -1.95
N ILE A 79 3.77 3.60 -2.09
CA ILE A 79 4.63 3.52 -3.28
C ILE A 79 5.39 2.19 -3.28
N GLU A 80 5.22 1.44 -4.37
CA GLU A 80 5.86 0.13 -4.56
C GLU A 80 6.60 -0.05 -5.90
N LYS A 81 6.68 1.02 -6.70
CA LYS A 81 7.43 1.07 -7.97
C LYS A 81 8.61 2.05 -7.87
N PRO A 82 9.83 1.65 -8.28
CA PRO A 82 10.25 0.31 -8.72
C PRO A 82 10.34 -0.71 -7.56
N GLN A 83 10.34 -0.23 -6.32
CA GLN A 83 10.34 -1.03 -5.11
C GLN A 83 9.51 -0.39 -3.99
N ILE A 84 9.14 -1.17 -2.97
CA ILE A 84 8.46 -0.65 -1.77
C ILE A 84 9.31 0.45 -1.14
N TYR A 85 8.67 1.59 -0.87
CA TYR A 85 9.37 2.80 -0.40
C TYR A 85 9.97 2.64 1.00
N PHE A 86 9.19 2.06 1.93
CA PHE A 86 9.66 1.71 3.26
C PHE A 86 9.98 0.21 3.32
N ASP A 87 11.26 -0.13 3.38
CA ASP A 87 11.74 -1.51 3.49
C ASP A 87 11.57 -2.08 4.90
N LYS A 88 11.42 -1.21 5.92
CA LYS A 88 11.31 -1.58 7.34
C LYS A 88 10.31 -0.71 8.09
N ALA A 89 9.67 -1.31 9.09
CA ALA A 89 8.70 -0.64 9.95
C ALA A 89 9.33 0.44 10.85
N ASP A 90 10.61 0.34 11.18
CA ASP A 90 11.34 1.25 12.08
C ASP A 90 12.23 2.25 11.33
N SER A 91 12.05 2.42 10.01
CA SER A 91 12.85 3.33 9.20
C SER A 91 12.76 4.79 9.68
N GLU A 92 13.86 5.54 9.63
CA GLU A 92 13.83 6.98 9.93
C GLU A 92 13.00 7.77 8.91
N ALA A 93 12.77 7.19 7.73
CA ALA A 93 11.98 7.80 6.68
C ALA A 93 10.48 7.92 7.03
N TRP A 94 10.02 7.28 8.11
CA TRP A 94 8.68 7.46 8.68
C TRP A 94 8.51 8.76 9.50
N ARG A 95 9.61 9.41 9.91
CA ARG A 95 9.60 10.60 10.79
C ARG A 95 9.43 11.90 10.00
#